data_AF-A0A816VT41-F1
#
_entry.id   AF-A0A816VT41-F1
#
_cell.length_a   1.000
_cell.length_b   1.000
_cell.length_c   1.000
_cell.angle_alpha   90.00
_cell.angle_beta   90.00
_cell.angle_gamma   90.00
#
_symmetry.space_group_name_H-M   'P 1'
#
loop_
_entity.id
_entity.type
_entity.pdbx_description
1 polymer ?
#
loop_
_entity_poly.entity_id
_entity_poly.type
_entity_poly.pdbx_seq_one_letter_code
_entity_poly.pdbx_strand_id
1 'polypeptide(L)'
;MTNTTVPPLPSDCTVVTASRCWVSIFWELDFNRTFLEFRDRPGMASNAPSRDMITVRIVKGMERNNQTLSSGREVNYECDSSDKCNGQEGLQKLLSSLSVEDQFQEELAPLLKIISPFDARAADCLYFHNTTFRCPPPDLRRCHRCTVEVAQQTSLTEYACATCEVDESRDNFVERFKTFVLSNPKEDIDVAILGCQLEGCNTVNNANLVYKASKITFDSDKYFKN
;
A
#
# COMPACT_ATOMS: atom_id res chain seq x y z
N MET A 1 0.41 14.91 -13.14
CA MET A 1 0.12 15.69 -11.92
C MET A 1 -1.40 15.71 -11.73
N THR A 2 -1.94 14.80 -10.93
CA THR A 2 -3.36 14.83 -10.55
C THR A 2 -3.52 15.59 -9.24
N ASN A 3 -4.46 16.52 -9.23
CA ASN A 3 -4.71 17.49 -8.17
C ASN A 3 -5.12 16.75 -6.88
N THR A 4 -4.21 16.67 -5.90
CA THR A 4 -4.40 16.03 -4.58
C THR A 4 -5.24 16.93 -3.66
N THR A 5 -6.47 17.23 -4.06
CA THR A 5 -7.40 18.01 -3.25
C THR A 5 -7.92 17.15 -2.09
N VAL A 6 -7.60 17.56 -0.85
CA VAL A 6 -8.27 17.06 0.35
C VAL A 6 -9.76 17.44 0.24
N PRO A 7 -10.71 16.51 0.36
CA PRO A 7 -12.12 16.87 0.49
C PRO A 7 -12.30 17.83 1.68
N PRO A 8 -13.16 18.86 1.58
CA PRO A 8 -13.42 19.73 2.71
C PRO A 8 -13.87 18.89 3.92
N LEU A 9 -13.18 19.07 5.06
CA LEU A 9 -13.56 18.39 6.29
C LEU A 9 -14.92 18.93 6.72
N PRO A 10 -15.93 18.09 7.03
CA PRO A 10 -17.10 18.58 7.73
C PRO A 10 -16.63 19.22 9.04
N SER A 11 -17.13 20.43 9.33
CA SER A 11 -16.75 21.26 10.49
C SER A 11 -16.83 20.55 11.85
N ASP A 12 -17.51 19.41 11.89
CA ASP A 12 -17.94 18.73 13.10
C ASP A 12 -17.08 17.50 13.44
N CYS A 13 -16.08 17.15 12.62
CA CYS A 13 -15.19 16.03 12.86
C CYS A 13 -13.85 16.49 13.44
N THR A 14 -13.87 17.03 14.65
CA THR A 14 -12.66 17.26 15.45
C THR A 14 -12.50 16.12 16.43
N VAL A 15 -11.41 15.37 16.32
CA VAL A 15 -10.97 14.47 17.39
C VAL A 15 -10.50 15.35 18.54
N VAL A 16 -11.35 15.51 19.56
CA VAL A 16 -11.10 16.42 20.69
C VAL A 16 -10.12 15.83 21.70
N THR A 17 -10.07 14.50 21.81
CA THR A 17 -9.16 13.77 22.70
C THR A 17 -8.89 12.36 22.14
N ALA A 18 -7.78 12.17 21.46
CA ALA A 18 -7.24 10.84 21.17
C ALA A 18 -5.74 10.83 21.48
N SER A 19 -5.24 9.70 21.97
CA SER A 19 -3.81 9.49 22.20
C SER A 19 -3.05 9.11 20.92
N ARG A 20 -3.77 8.67 19.88
CA ARG A 20 -3.30 8.46 18.51
C ARG A 20 -4.46 8.70 17.55
N CYS A 21 -4.26 9.55 16.55
CA CYS A 21 -5.23 9.74 15.47
C CYS A 21 -4.78 8.99 14.22
N TRP A 22 -5.70 8.23 13.62
CA TRP A 22 -5.52 7.59 12.33
C TRP A 22 -6.42 8.27 11.30
N VAL A 23 -5.82 8.78 10.23
CA VAL A 23 -6.54 9.37 9.10
C VAL A 23 -6.26 8.55 7.85
N SER A 24 -7.32 8.15 7.14
CA SER A 24 -7.21 7.44 5.86
C SER A 24 -7.85 8.29 4.76
N ILE A 25 -7.07 8.59 3.73
CA ILE A 25 -7.56 9.22 2.50
C ILE A 25 -7.47 8.18 1.39
N PHE A 26 -8.60 7.83 0.78
CA PHE A 26 -8.66 6.84 -0.29
C PHE A 26 -9.20 7.47 -1.57
N TRP A 27 -8.49 7.31 -2.67
CA TRP A 27 -8.90 7.76 -3.99
C TRP A 27 -9.22 6.55 -4.86
N GLU A 28 -10.48 6.40 -5.27
CA GLU A 28 -10.90 5.48 -6.34
C GLU A 28 -10.76 6.21 -7.67
N LEU A 29 -9.68 5.93 -8.40
CA LEU A 29 -9.32 6.72 -9.57
C LEU A 29 -10.30 6.50 -10.73
N ASP A 30 -10.82 5.28 -10.92
CA ASP A 30 -11.74 4.96 -12.03
C ASP A 30 -13.13 5.55 -11.83
N PHE A 31 -13.53 5.79 -10.57
CA PHE A 31 -14.81 6.42 -10.23
C PHE A 31 -14.67 7.91 -9.90
N ASN A 32 -13.43 8.43 -9.87
CA ASN A 32 -13.10 9.79 -9.42
C ASN A 32 -13.72 10.11 -8.05
N ARG A 33 -13.65 9.15 -7.12
CA ARG A 33 -14.17 9.31 -5.75
C ARG A 33 -13.03 9.44 -4.76
N THR A 34 -13.23 10.28 -3.76
CA THR A 34 -12.31 10.40 -2.63
C THR A 34 -13.09 10.15 -1.36
N PHE A 35 -12.56 9.27 -0.52
CA PHE A 35 -13.07 8.96 0.79
C PHE A 35 -12.08 9.44 1.83
N LEU A 36 -12.63 9.91 2.93
CA LEU A 36 -11.86 10.33 4.08
C LEU A 36 -12.45 9.66 5.31
N GLU A 37 -11.59 9.00 6.07
CA GLU A 37 -11.96 8.29 7.28
C GLU A 37 -11.06 8.72 8.43
N PHE A 38 -11.67 8.89 9.60
CA PHE A 38 -10.98 9.16 10.85
C PHE A 38 -11.26 8.02 11.83
N ARG A 39 -10.21 7.50 12.45
CA ARG A 39 -10.31 6.49 13.51
C ARG A 39 -9.46 6.92 14.69
N ASP A 40 -9.94 6.65 15.91
CA ASP A 40 -9.11 6.70 17.10
C ASP A 40 -8.44 5.34 17.33
N ARG A 41 -7.22 5.36 17.86
CA ARG A 41 -6.57 4.17 18.42
C ARG A 41 -6.14 4.44 19.86
N PRO A 42 -6.16 3.42 20.73
CA PRO A 42 -5.50 3.51 22.03
C PRO A 42 -4.02 3.82 21.79
N GLY A 43 -3.51 4.90 22.38
CA GLY A 43 -2.11 5.28 22.29
C GLY A 43 -1.19 4.31 23.03
N MET A 44 0.09 4.33 22.66
CA MET A 44 1.12 3.63 23.42
C MET A 44 1.33 4.26 24.80
N ALA A 45 1.93 3.51 25.73
CA ALA A 45 2.29 4.03 27.05
C ALA A 45 3.14 5.31 26.92
N SER A 46 2.96 6.27 27.85
CA SER A 46 3.50 7.65 27.82
C SER A 46 5.01 7.82 27.63
N ASN A 47 5.77 6.72 27.66
CA ASN A 47 7.23 6.73 27.62
C ASN A 47 7.80 6.25 26.27
N ALA A 48 6.96 5.85 25.32
CA ALA A 48 7.40 5.56 23.96
C ALA A 48 7.62 6.87 23.19
N PRO A 49 8.71 7.03 22.42
CA PRO A 49 8.84 8.17 21.53
C PRO A 49 7.68 8.16 20.53
N SER A 50 7.11 9.34 20.27
CA SER A 50 6.08 9.50 19.23
C SER A 50 6.60 8.95 17.89
N ARG A 51 5.74 8.20 17.21
CA ARG A 51 6.08 7.55 15.95
C ARG A 51 5.00 7.87 14.93
N ASP A 52 4.99 9.13 14.52
CA ASP A 52 4.15 9.57 13.42
C ASP A 52 4.58 8.87 12.13
N MET A 53 3.61 8.32 11.43
CA MET A 53 3.83 7.43 10.29
C MET A 53 2.89 7.78 9.16
N ILE A 54 3.44 7.81 7.94
CA ILE A 54 2.66 7.98 6.72
C ILE A 54 2.82 6.71 5.90
N THR A 55 1.74 5.95 5.70
CA THR A 55 1.73 4.82 4.78
C THR A 55 0.96 5.20 3.54
N VAL A 56 1.61 5.11 2.39
CA VAL A 56 1.05 5.46 1.10
C VAL A 56 0.97 4.19 0.27
N ARG A 57 -0.17 3.94 -0.35
CA ARG A 57 -0.46 2.74 -1.12
C ARG A 57 -0.96 3.10 -2.51
N ILE A 58 -0.53 2.35 -3.49
CA ILE A 58 -1.02 2.35 -4.86
C ILE A 58 -1.48 0.92 -5.12
N VAL A 59 -2.72 0.75 -5.55
CA VAL A 59 -3.29 -0.57 -5.83
C VAL A 59 -3.95 -0.56 -7.19
N LYS A 60 -3.75 -1.65 -7.92
CA LYS A 60 -4.58 -1.97 -9.08
C LYS A 60 -4.99 -3.43 -8.98
N GLY A 61 -6.27 -3.71 -8.99
CA GLY A 61 -6.77 -5.07 -8.81
C GLY A 61 -8.04 -5.33 -9.58
N MET A 62 -8.34 -6.60 -9.84
CA MET A 62 -9.62 -6.96 -10.41
C MET A 62 -10.73 -6.74 -9.38
N GLU A 63 -11.82 -6.12 -9.82
CA GLU A 63 -13.04 -5.99 -9.04
C GLU A 63 -13.78 -7.33 -8.95
N ARG A 64 -14.76 -7.42 -8.02
CA ARG A 64 -15.58 -8.61 -7.76
C ARG A 64 -16.34 -9.15 -8.98
N ASN A 65 -16.47 -8.36 -10.05
CA ASN A 65 -17.10 -8.79 -11.30
C ASN A 65 -16.14 -9.58 -12.21
N ASN A 66 -14.86 -9.68 -11.84
CA ASN A 66 -13.79 -10.38 -12.54
C ASN A 66 -13.57 -9.89 -13.98
N GLN A 67 -13.96 -8.65 -14.26
CA GLN A 67 -13.94 -8.05 -15.60
C GLN A 67 -13.32 -6.65 -15.63
N THR A 68 -13.45 -5.88 -14.55
CA THR A 68 -12.91 -4.52 -14.46
C THR A 68 -11.73 -4.48 -13.51
N LEU A 69 -10.67 -3.77 -13.92
CA LEU A 69 -9.59 -3.41 -13.02
C LEU A 69 -9.95 -2.11 -12.34
N SER A 70 -9.93 -2.08 -11.01
CA SER A 70 -9.97 -0.86 -10.22
C SER A 70 -8.57 -0.42 -9.84
N SER A 71 -8.41 0.88 -9.73
CA SER A 71 -7.18 1.62 -9.47
C SER A 71 -7.45 2.51 -8.26
N GLY A 72 -6.64 2.32 -7.23
CA GLY A 72 -6.80 2.99 -5.95
C GLY A 72 -5.50 3.60 -5.49
N ARG A 73 -5.60 4.72 -4.78
CA ARG A 73 -4.51 5.24 -3.96
C ARG A 73 -5.01 5.43 -2.54
N GLU A 74 -4.15 5.19 -1.57
CA GLU A 74 -4.48 5.33 -0.16
C GLU A 74 -3.34 6.05 0.55
N VAL A 75 -3.68 6.99 1.43
CA VAL A 75 -2.74 7.59 2.37
C VAL A 75 -3.31 7.38 3.76
N ASN A 76 -2.59 6.61 4.56
CA ASN A 76 -2.83 6.44 5.98
C ASN A 76 -1.83 7.28 6.75
N TYR A 77 -2.33 8.19 7.59
CA TYR A 77 -1.51 9.01 8.47
C TYR A 77 -1.86 8.67 9.92
N GLU A 78 -0.86 8.21 10.65
CA GLU A 78 -0.94 7.96 12.08
C GLU A 78 -0.11 9.01 12.80
N CYS A 79 -0.73 9.68 13.77
CA CYS A 79 -0.10 10.78 14.49
C CYS A 79 -0.35 10.66 16.00
N ASP A 80 0.77 10.73 16.73
CA ASP A 80 0.86 10.69 18.19
C ASP A 80 1.47 11.99 18.76
N SER A 81 2.15 12.80 17.93
CA SER A 81 3.03 13.88 18.36
C SER A 81 2.36 15.21 18.72
N SER A 82 1.12 15.45 18.29
CA SER A 82 0.55 16.81 18.31
C SER A 82 -0.97 16.88 18.39
N ASP A 83 -1.46 17.90 19.11
CA ASP A 83 -2.83 18.37 18.96
C ASP A 83 -3.04 18.86 17.52
N LYS A 84 -4.09 18.35 16.84
CA LYS A 84 -4.61 18.81 15.53
C LYS A 84 -3.85 18.38 14.26
N CYS A 85 -2.98 17.38 14.29
CA CYS A 85 -2.33 16.85 13.07
C CYS A 85 -3.30 16.25 12.03
N ASN A 86 -4.52 15.88 12.46
CA ASN A 86 -5.62 15.41 11.61
C ASN A 86 -6.54 16.54 11.12
N GLY A 87 -6.26 17.79 11.46
CA GLY A 87 -6.98 18.94 10.96
C GLY A 87 -6.69 19.19 9.48
N GLN A 88 -7.53 20.02 8.85
CA GLN A 88 -7.43 20.31 7.41
C GLN A 88 -6.04 20.84 7.03
N GLU A 89 -5.47 21.75 7.82
CA GLU A 89 -4.12 22.30 7.60
C GLU A 89 -3.05 21.21 7.66
N GLY A 90 -3.12 20.32 8.65
CA GLY A 90 -2.19 19.19 8.80
C GLY A 90 -2.25 18.23 7.62
N LEU A 91 -3.46 17.89 7.16
CA LEU A 91 -3.65 17.02 5.99
C LEU A 91 -3.20 17.69 4.69
N GLN A 92 -3.50 18.97 4.49
CA GLN A 92 -3.02 19.72 3.31
C GLN A 92 -1.50 19.79 3.28
N LYS A 93 -0.88 20.07 4.42
CA LYS A 93 0.58 20.09 4.60
C LYS A 93 1.20 18.73 4.28
N LEU A 94 0.63 17.65 4.81
CA LEU A 94 1.04 16.27 4.52
C LEU A 94 0.94 15.96 3.03
N LEU A 95 -0.22 16.18 2.40
CA LEU A 95 -0.42 15.88 0.99
C LEU A 95 0.44 16.75 0.08
N SER A 96 0.70 18.00 0.44
CA SER A 96 1.60 18.87 -0.32
C SER A 96 3.05 18.38 -0.31
N SER A 97 3.43 17.58 0.70
CA SER A 97 4.77 17.02 0.86
C SER A 97 4.90 15.61 0.27
N LEU A 98 3.80 15.06 -0.24
CA LEU A 98 3.74 13.73 -0.83
C LEU A 98 3.62 13.82 -2.36
N SER A 99 4.41 12.99 -3.06
CA SER A 99 4.21 12.73 -4.49
C SER A 99 3.96 11.24 -4.71
N VAL A 100 2.93 10.94 -5.51
CA VAL A 100 2.53 9.58 -5.89
C VAL A 100 2.30 9.54 -7.40
N GLU A 101 3.10 8.72 -8.08
CA GLU A 101 3.04 8.49 -9.52
C GLU A 101 2.96 6.99 -9.77
N ASP A 102 2.15 6.57 -10.73
CA ASP A 102 2.08 5.17 -11.17
C ASP A 102 1.70 5.06 -12.65
N GLN A 103 2.10 3.93 -13.23
CA GLN A 103 1.85 3.49 -14.61
C GLN A 103 1.35 2.04 -14.60
N PHE A 104 0.63 1.65 -13.54
CA PHE A 104 0.17 0.27 -13.35
C PHE A 104 -0.80 -0.16 -14.46
N GLN A 105 -1.59 0.78 -15.00
CA GLN A 105 -2.52 0.50 -16.09
C GLN A 105 -1.79 0.15 -17.39
N GLU A 106 -0.73 0.88 -17.72
CA GLU A 106 0.00 0.73 -18.97
C GLU A 106 0.99 -0.44 -18.91
N GLU A 107 1.71 -0.58 -17.80
CA GLU A 107 2.82 -1.54 -17.69
C GLU A 107 2.43 -2.88 -17.06
N LEU A 108 1.47 -2.89 -16.11
CA LEU A 108 1.22 -4.06 -15.24
C LEU A 108 -0.15 -4.69 -15.42
N ALA A 109 -1.13 -3.99 -16.00
CA ALA A 109 -2.45 -4.54 -16.27
C ALA A 109 -2.43 -5.89 -17.04
N PRO A 110 -1.52 -6.14 -18.00
CA PRO A 110 -1.42 -7.44 -18.66
C PRO A 110 -1.13 -8.61 -17.71
N LEU A 111 -0.48 -8.36 -16.56
CA LEU A 111 -0.18 -9.38 -15.55
C LEU A 111 -1.41 -9.82 -14.75
N LEU A 112 -2.49 -9.03 -14.78
CA LEU A 112 -3.67 -9.21 -13.93
C LEU A 112 -4.79 -10.04 -14.56
N LYS A 113 -4.50 -10.78 -15.65
CA LYS A 113 -5.49 -11.59 -16.36
C LYS A 113 -6.00 -12.76 -15.53
N ILE A 114 -7.32 -12.90 -15.42
CA ILE A 114 -7.94 -14.06 -14.76
C ILE A 114 -7.88 -15.30 -15.66
N ILE A 115 -7.45 -16.42 -15.09
CA ILE A 115 -7.43 -17.74 -15.71
C ILE A 115 -8.40 -18.64 -14.94
N SER A 116 -9.40 -19.19 -15.63
CA SER A 116 -10.38 -20.10 -15.03
C SER A 116 -10.65 -21.29 -15.95
N PRO A 117 -10.50 -22.54 -15.45
CA PRO A 117 -9.98 -22.89 -14.12
C PRO A 117 -8.49 -22.53 -13.98
N PHE A 118 -8.06 -22.15 -12.77
CA PHE A 118 -6.65 -21.91 -12.49
C PHE A 118 -5.96 -23.22 -12.08
N ASP A 119 -4.82 -23.51 -12.72
CA ASP A 119 -3.95 -24.63 -12.37
C ASP A 119 -2.60 -24.07 -11.89
N ALA A 120 -2.37 -24.10 -10.59
CA ALA A 120 -1.15 -23.56 -9.98
C ALA A 120 0.12 -24.34 -10.34
N ARG A 121 0.01 -25.61 -10.75
CA ARG A 121 1.16 -26.37 -11.25
C ARG A 121 1.52 -25.92 -12.66
N ALA A 122 0.52 -25.75 -13.52
CA ALA A 122 0.74 -25.26 -14.87
C ALA A 122 1.19 -23.79 -14.91
N ALA A 123 0.74 -22.98 -13.95
CA ALA A 123 1.18 -21.60 -13.80
C ALA A 123 2.59 -21.44 -13.17
N ASP A 124 3.24 -22.55 -12.80
CA ASP A 124 4.57 -22.56 -12.17
C ASP A 124 4.67 -21.59 -10.98
N CYS A 125 3.70 -21.65 -10.05
CA CYS A 125 3.74 -20.80 -8.87
C CYS A 125 4.99 -21.12 -8.04
N LEU A 126 5.93 -20.17 -8.01
CA LEU A 126 7.16 -20.32 -7.25
C LEU A 126 6.89 -20.34 -5.75
N TYR A 127 7.68 -21.11 -5.03
CA TYR A 127 7.80 -21.01 -3.59
C TYR A 127 9.24 -20.73 -3.20
N PHE A 128 9.49 -19.51 -2.74
CA PHE A 128 10.77 -19.13 -2.16
C PHE A 128 10.56 -18.03 -1.13
N HIS A 129 11.41 -17.99 -0.13
CA HIS A 129 11.42 -16.91 0.82
C HIS A 129 12.83 -16.68 1.38
N ASN A 130 13.22 -15.41 1.47
CA ASN A 130 14.44 -14.96 2.14
C ASN A 130 14.06 -13.90 3.18
N THR A 131 12.96 -14.13 3.88
CA THR A 131 12.36 -13.19 4.82
C THR A 131 12.34 -13.70 6.26
N THR A 132 12.33 -12.77 7.21
CA THR A 132 12.04 -13.00 8.63
C THR A 132 10.54 -12.97 8.95
N PHE A 133 9.70 -12.46 8.04
CA PHE A 133 8.24 -12.49 8.18
C PHE A 133 7.62 -13.78 7.63
N ARG A 134 6.37 -14.04 7.99
CA ARG A 134 5.68 -15.29 7.64
C ARG A 134 5.46 -15.37 6.12
N CYS A 135 6.10 -16.36 5.48
CA CYS A 135 5.78 -16.78 4.11
C CYS A 135 5.06 -18.14 4.16
N PRO A 136 3.74 -18.21 3.97
CA PRO A 136 2.99 -19.45 4.14
C PRO A 136 3.46 -20.50 3.12
N PRO A 137 3.53 -21.79 3.52
CA PRO A 137 3.86 -22.86 2.59
C PRO A 137 2.76 -22.99 1.52
N PRO A 138 3.11 -23.37 0.29
CA PRO A 138 2.18 -23.39 -0.82
C PRO A 138 1.21 -24.58 -0.68
N ASP A 139 -0.08 -24.33 -0.85
CA ASP A 139 -1.08 -25.39 -1.07
C ASP A 139 -1.56 -25.33 -2.53
N LEU A 140 -0.85 -26.05 -3.40
CA LEU A 140 -1.14 -26.07 -4.84
C LEU A 140 -2.53 -26.63 -5.17
N ARG A 141 -3.23 -27.31 -4.24
CA ARG A 141 -4.60 -27.81 -4.47
C ARG A 141 -5.66 -26.76 -4.22
N ARG A 142 -5.37 -25.80 -3.34
CA ARG A 142 -6.28 -24.70 -2.95
C ARG A 142 -5.76 -23.36 -3.42
N CYS A 143 -4.84 -23.38 -4.38
CA CYS A 143 -4.23 -22.19 -4.90
C CYS A 143 -5.24 -21.42 -5.75
N HIS A 144 -5.45 -20.16 -5.44
CA HIS A 144 -6.28 -19.29 -6.27
C HIS A 144 -5.44 -18.39 -7.17
N ARG A 145 -4.20 -18.09 -6.76
CA ARG A 145 -3.23 -17.31 -7.53
C ARG A 145 -1.81 -17.53 -7.01
N CYS A 146 -0.83 -17.26 -7.85
CA CYS A 146 0.54 -17.06 -7.37
C CYS A 146 0.67 -15.65 -6.79
N THR A 147 1.42 -15.49 -5.70
CA THR A 147 1.69 -14.18 -5.09
C THR A 147 3.19 -14.03 -4.83
N VAL A 148 3.71 -12.83 -5.03
CA VAL A 148 5.04 -12.41 -4.60
C VAL A 148 4.95 -11.09 -3.87
N GLU A 149 5.63 -11.00 -2.74
CA GLU A 149 5.86 -9.79 -1.96
C GLU A 149 7.36 -9.57 -1.86
N VAL A 150 7.82 -8.37 -2.21
CA VAL A 150 9.20 -7.91 -2.05
C VAL A 150 9.17 -6.66 -1.19
N ALA A 151 9.98 -6.62 -0.16
CA ALA A 151 10.12 -5.49 0.75
C ALA A 151 11.57 -5.00 0.77
N GLN A 152 11.74 -3.69 0.64
CA GLN A 152 12.99 -2.98 0.76
C GLN A 152 12.91 -2.06 1.97
N GLN A 153 13.87 -2.19 2.88
CA GLN A 153 14.03 -1.26 3.99
C GLN A 153 15.32 -0.48 3.74
N THR A 154 15.28 0.86 3.91
CA THR A 154 16.37 1.79 3.55
C THR A 154 17.75 1.42 4.12
N SER A 155 17.79 0.57 5.15
CA SER A 155 19.00 0.15 5.85
C SER A 155 19.29 -1.37 5.83
N LEU A 156 18.52 -2.21 5.12
CA LEU A 156 18.62 -3.69 5.20
C LEU A 156 18.50 -4.42 3.85
N THR A 157 18.77 -5.74 3.92
CA THR A 157 18.57 -6.77 2.90
C THR A 157 17.17 -6.74 2.28
N GLU A 158 17.08 -6.98 0.97
CA GLU A 158 15.81 -7.24 0.28
C GLU A 158 15.16 -8.51 0.82
N TYR A 159 13.92 -8.40 1.29
CA TYR A 159 13.11 -9.53 1.72
C TYR A 159 12.10 -9.86 0.65
N ALA A 160 11.91 -11.14 0.39
CA ALA A 160 10.95 -11.62 -0.56
C ALA A 160 10.25 -12.86 -0.04
N CYS A 161 8.97 -12.97 -0.38
CA CYS A 161 8.15 -14.15 -0.21
C CYS A 161 7.36 -14.34 -1.50
N ALA A 162 7.63 -15.44 -2.21
CA ALA A 162 6.73 -15.91 -3.24
C ALA A 162 6.08 -17.20 -2.77
N THR A 163 4.77 -17.26 -2.95
CA THR A 163 3.97 -18.40 -2.55
C THR A 163 2.71 -18.49 -3.41
N CYS A 164 1.90 -19.47 -3.08
CA CYS A 164 0.58 -19.70 -3.63
C CYS A 164 -0.44 -19.30 -2.56
N GLU A 165 -1.36 -18.39 -2.90
CA GLU A 165 -2.36 -17.87 -1.97
C GLU A 165 -3.65 -18.72 -2.02
N VAL A 166 -4.16 -19.05 -0.83
CA VAL A 166 -5.38 -19.86 -0.64
C VAL A 166 -6.61 -19.01 -0.38
N ASP A 167 -6.43 -17.72 -0.12
CA ASP A 167 -7.52 -16.77 0.07
C ASP A 167 -8.17 -16.34 -1.26
N GLU A 168 -9.47 -16.61 -1.39
CA GLU A 168 -10.34 -16.22 -2.51
C GLU A 168 -10.82 -14.76 -2.41
N SER A 169 -10.56 -14.06 -1.29
CA SER A 169 -11.14 -12.73 -1.02
C SER A 169 -10.70 -11.63 -1.99
N ARG A 170 -9.59 -11.85 -2.71
CA ARG A 170 -9.05 -10.95 -3.72
C ARG A 170 -8.79 -11.77 -4.98
N ASP A 171 -8.94 -11.18 -6.14
CA ASP A 171 -8.51 -11.76 -7.42
C ASP A 171 -7.06 -11.32 -7.73
N ASN A 172 -6.67 -11.19 -9.00
CA ASN A 172 -5.35 -10.66 -9.34
C ASN A 172 -5.21 -9.19 -8.97
N PHE A 173 -4.05 -8.83 -8.45
CA PHE A 173 -3.76 -7.47 -8.05
C PHE A 173 -2.27 -7.16 -8.15
N VAL A 174 -1.97 -5.88 -8.27
CA VAL A 174 -0.66 -5.32 -8.05
C VAL A 174 -0.79 -4.20 -7.04
N GLU A 175 0.17 -4.12 -6.15
CA GLU A 175 0.15 -3.18 -5.05
C GLU A 175 1.57 -2.73 -4.75
N ARG A 176 1.73 -1.44 -4.49
CA ARG A 176 2.92 -0.91 -3.84
C ARG A 176 2.49 -0.12 -2.64
N PHE A 177 3.17 -0.28 -1.53
CA PHE A 177 3.04 0.67 -0.45
C PHE A 177 4.38 1.06 0.13
N LYS A 178 4.47 2.29 0.61
CA LYS A 178 5.64 2.82 1.27
C LYS A 178 5.23 3.49 2.56
N THR A 179 5.92 3.15 3.63
CA THR A 179 5.74 3.76 4.94
C THR A 179 6.94 4.65 5.25
N PHE A 180 6.65 5.89 5.63
CA PHE A 180 7.61 6.88 6.09
C PHE A 180 7.44 7.05 7.59
N VAL A 181 8.53 6.86 8.35
CA VAL A 181 8.56 7.14 9.79
C VAL A 181 9.17 8.53 9.98
N LEU A 182 8.35 9.51 10.35
CA LEU A 182 8.74 10.93 10.31
C LEU A 182 9.93 11.25 11.22
N SER A 183 10.06 10.54 12.35
CA SER A 183 11.15 10.71 13.30
C SER A 183 12.43 9.94 12.91
N ASN A 184 12.36 8.94 12.02
CA ASN A 184 13.50 8.11 11.66
C ASN A 184 13.38 7.49 10.25
N PRO A 185 13.90 8.16 9.20
CA PRO A 185 13.85 7.66 7.82
C PRO A 185 14.55 6.30 7.60
N LYS A 186 15.40 5.85 8.53
CA LYS A 186 16.03 4.51 8.43
C LYS A 186 15.03 3.37 8.65
N GLU A 187 13.88 3.67 9.23
CA GLU A 187 12.78 2.74 9.47
C GLU A 187 11.75 2.70 8.32
N ASP A 188 11.94 3.51 7.28
CA ASP A 188 11.08 3.50 6.11
C ASP A 188 11.11 2.13 5.43
N ILE A 189 9.93 1.66 5.00
CA ILE A 189 9.74 0.39 4.31
C ILE A 189 8.99 0.64 3.00
N ASP A 190 9.44 0.02 1.91
CA ASP A 190 8.85 0.10 0.57
C ASP A 190 8.58 -1.32 0.08
N VAL A 191 7.32 -1.65 -0.20
CA VAL A 191 6.87 -3.01 -0.48
C VAL A 191 6.14 -3.04 -1.81
N ALA A 192 6.50 -4.00 -2.65
CA ALA A 192 5.81 -4.36 -3.87
C ALA A 192 5.14 -5.73 -3.71
N ILE A 193 3.87 -5.84 -4.06
CA ILE A 193 3.10 -7.08 -4.04
C ILE A 193 2.46 -7.29 -5.41
N LEU A 194 2.53 -8.51 -5.92
CA LEU A 194 1.87 -8.93 -7.14
C LEU A 194 1.17 -10.27 -6.88
N GLY A 195 -0.14 -10.31 -7.09
CA GLY A 195 -0.97 -11.51 -7.15
C GLY A 195 -1.50 -11.72 -8.55
N CYS A 196 -1.27 -12.89 -9.14
CA CYS A 196 -1.54 -13.15 -10.55
C CYS A 196 -1.71 -14.65 -10.86
N GLN A 197 -2.29 -14.96 -12.01
CA GLN A 197 -2.59 -16.33 -12.45
C GLN A 197 -1.85 -16.74 -13.73
N LEU A 198 -0.98 -15.87 -14.27
CA LEU A 198 -0.16 -16.20 -15.43
C LEU A 198 1.02 -17.10 -15.04
N GLU A 199 1.54 -17.83 -16.02
CA GLU A 199 2.75 -18.64 -15.85
C GLU A 199 3.94 -17.81 -15.39
N GLY A 200 4.64 -18.24 -14.33
CA GLY A 200 5.86 -17.60 -13.83
C GLY A 200 5.64 -16.18 -13.32
N CYS A 201 4.41 -15.81 -12.95
CA CYS A 201 4.08 -14.42 -12.68
C CYS A 201 4.60 -13.93 -11.31
N ASN A 202 4.75 -14.81 -10.32
CA ASN A 202 5.20 -14.47 -8.96
C ASN A 202 6.73 -14.49 -8.79
N THR A 203 7.45 -13.87 -9.74
CA THR A 203 8.90 -13.72 -9.68
C THR A 203 9.32 -12.39 -9.06
N VAL A 204 10.52 -12.34 -8.46
CA VAL A 204 11.12 -11.07 -8.00
C VAL A 204 11.24 -10.06 -9.14
N ASN A 205 11.50 -10.53 -10.37
CA ASN A 205 11.59 -9.66 -11.54
C ASN A 205 10.28 -8.92 -11.82
N ASN A 206 9.14 -9.60 -11.74
CA ASN A 206 7.83 -8.96 -11.92
C ASN A 206 7.48 -8.04 -10.74
N ALA A 207 7.83 -8.41 -9.51
CA ALA A 207 7.73 -7.50 -8.36
C ALA A 207 8.57 -6.23 -8.57
N ASN A 208 9.76 -6.35 -9.18
CA ASN A 208 10.61 -5.21 -9.53
C ASN A 208 10.03 -4.33 -10.64
N LEU A 209 9.14 -4.84 -11.50
CA LEU A 209 8.38 -4.00 -12.42
C LEU A 209 7.42 -3.09 -11.66
N VAL A 210 6.84 -3.54 -10.53
CA VAL A 210 5.98 -2.71 -9.67
C VAL A 210 6.73 -1.49 -9.13
N TYR A 211 7.98 -1.68 -8.71
CA TYR A 211 8.85 -0.58 -8.26
C TYR A 211 9.20 0.40 -9.38
N LYS A 212 9.40 -0.10 -10.62
CA LYS A 212 9.73 0.73 -11.79
C LYS A 212 8.53 1.51 -12.31
N ALA A 213 7.36 0.88 -12.32
CA ALA A 213 6.11 1.44 -12.81
C ALA A 213 5.46 2.43 -11.83
N SER A 214 6.11 2.76 -10.70
CA SER A 214 5.57 3.73 -9.75
C SER A 214 6.66 4.48 -9.00
N LYS A 215 6.27 5.56 -8.34
CA LYS A 215 7.13 6.36 -7.48
C LYS A 215 6.32 6.95 -6.34
N ILE A 216 6.80 6.72 -5.11
CA ILE A 216 6.25 7.30 -3.89
C ILE A 216 7.38 8.02 -3.16
N THR A 217 7.24 9.34 -2.99
CA THR A 217 8.24 10.17 -2.31
C THR A 217 7.58 11.11 -1.31
N PHE A 218 8.20 11.26 -0.15
CA PHE A 218 7.79 12.21 0.87
C PHE A 218 8.93 13.18 1.17
N ASP A 219 8.65 14.48 1.13
CA ASP A 219 9.60 15.55 1.42
C ASP A 219 9.46 15.97 2.89
N SER A 220 10.25 15.35 3.76
CA SER A 220 10.26 15.66 5.19
C SER A 220 10.67 17.10 5.47
N ASP A 221 11.56 17.69 4.68
CA ASP A 221 12.00 19.08 4.89
C ASP A 221 10.86 20.06 4.62
N LYS A 222 10.10 19.84 3.53
CA LYS A 222 8.89 20.60 3.24
C LYS A 222 7.83 20.41 4.32
N TYR A 223 7.69 19.18 4.82
CA TYR A 223 6.76 18.87 5.90
C TYR A 223 7.16 19.56 7.22
N PHE A 224 8.43 19.68 7.59
CA PHE A 224 8.78 20.31 8.88
C PHE A 224 8.91 21.85 8.81
N LYS A 225 9.01 22.44 7.60
CA LYS A 225 9.13 23.90 7.40
C LYS A 225 7.80 24.63 7.26
N ASN A 226 6.80 23.98 6.64
CA ASN A 226 5.43 24.52 6.51
C ASN A 226 4.62 24.27 7.78
#